data_AF-A0ABC9U412-F1
#
_entry.id   AF-A0ABC9U412-F1
#
_cell.length_a   1.000
_cell.length_b   1.000
_cell.length_c   1.000
_cell.angle_alpha   90.00
_cell.angle_beta   90.00
_cell.angle_gamma   90.00
#
_symmetry.space_group_name_H-M   'P 1'
#
loop_
_entity.id
_entity.type
_entity.pdbx_description
1 polymer ?
#
loop_
_entity_poly.entity_id
_entity_poly.type
_entity_poly.pdbx_seq_one_letter_code
_entity_poly.pdbx_strand_id
1 'polypeptide(L)' 'MEVLREIINSDRLKTLFAVPKSMENMDVEVIVLPLADKRKPRKEVDVEAALKSITGIIRDEGMSLDDYRNERLEKYAGID' A
#
# COMPACT_ATOMS: atom_id res chain seq x y z
N MET A 1 27.29 0.30 8.14
CA MET A 1 26.09 0.22 7.27
C MET A 1 25.57 -1.19 7.38
N GLU A 2 24.32 -1.35 7.79
CA GLU A 2 23.69 -2.67 7.90
C GLU A 2 23.26 -3.14 6.51
N VAL A 3 23.65 -4.35 6.13
CA VAL A 3 23.33 -4.95 4.83
C VAL A 3 22.38 -6.12 5.11
N LEU A 4 21.22 -6.13 4.45
CA LEU A 4 20.31 -7.26 4.53
C LEU A 4 20.65 -8.25 3.41
N ARG A 5 20.89 -9.51 3.78
CA ARG A 5 21.20 -10.61 2.85
C ARG A 5 20.27 -11.79 3.14
N GLU A 6 19.61 -12.28 2.11
CA GLU A 6 18.72 -13.43 2.23
C GLU A 6 18.77 -14.30 0.96
N ILE A 7 18.69 -15.62 1.14
CA ILE A 7 18.55 -16.56 0.03
C ILE A 7 17.07 -16.91 -0.09
N ILE A 8 16.49 -16.62 -1.25
CA ILE A 8 15.07 -16.88 -1.53
C ILE A 8 14.92 -17.60 -2.86
N ASN A 9 13.83 -18.33 -3.04
CA ASN A 9 13.48 -18.83 -4.36
C ASN A 9 13.04 -17.67 -5.26
N SER A 10 13.51 -17.68 -6.52
CA SER A 10 13.21 -16.69 -7.56
C SER A 10 11.72 -16.41 -7.75
N ASP A 11 10.84 -17.38 -7.47
CA ASP A 11 9.40 -17.20 -7.61
C ASP A 11 8.84 -16.12 -6.68
N ARG A 12 9.45 -15.92 -5.51
CA ARG A 12 9.07 -14.85 -4.59
C ARG A 12 9.29 -13.46 -5.20
N LEU A 13 10.28 -13.31 -6.10
CA LEU A 13 10.59 -12.06 -6.79
C LEU A 13 9.60 -11.71 -7.90
N LYS A 14 8.85 -12.68 -8.43
CA LYS A 14 7.84 -12.46 -9.48
C LYS A 14 6.75 -11.47 -9.07
N THR A 15 6.50 -11.34 -7.76
CA THR A 15 5.56 -10.35 -7.20
C THR A 15 6.05 -8.90 -7.31
N LEU A 16 7.37 -8.71 -7.45
CA LEU A 16 8.01 -7.40 -7.46
C LEU A 16 8.43 -6.96 -8.88
N PHE A 17 8.88 -7.90 -9.72
CA PHE A 17 9.30 -7.62 -11.10
C PHE A 17 9.30 -8.89 -11.97
N ALA A 18 9.44 -8.70 -13.29
CA ALA A 18 9.57 -9.80 -14.23
C ALA A 18 10.94 -10.50 -14.05
N VAL A 19 10.91 -11.73 -13.54
CA VAL A 19 12.09 -12.57 -13.39
C VAL A 19 12.49 -13.14 -14.76
N PRO A 20 13.76 -13.06 -15.17
CA PRO A 20 14.22 -13.71 -16.40
C PRO A 20 13.94 -15.22 -16.38
N LYS A 21 13.51 -15.78 -17.52
CA LYS A 21 13.22 -17.23 -17.63
C LYS A 21 14.39 -18.11 -17.20
N SER A 22 15.63 -17.65 -17.43
CA SER A 22 16.85 -18.34 -17.02
C SER A 22 17.06 -18.42 -15.50
N MET A 23 16.25 -17.71 -14.71
CA MET A 23 16.32 -17.66 -13.26
C MET A 23 15.06 -18.24 -12.60
N GLU A 24 14.11 -18.79 -13.36
CA GLU A 24 12.90 -19.39 -12.78
C GLU A 24 13.23 -20.64 -11.96
N ASN A 25 12.54 -20.81 -10.82
CA ASN A 25 12.75 -21.87 -9.84
C ASN A 25 14.18 -22.01 -9.30
N MET A 26 14.99 -20.95 -9.32
CA MET A 26 16.34 -20.96 -8.77
C MET A 26 16.40 -20.28 -7.40
N ASP A 27 17.24 -20.80 -6.50
CA ASP A 27 17.59 -20.08 -5.29
C ASP A 27 18.55 -18.94 -5.62
N VAL A 28 18.19 -17.73 -5.21
CA VAL A 28 18.91 -16.50 -5.51
C VAL A 28 19.27 -15.77 -4.22
N GLU A 29 20.47 -15.22 -4.18
CA GLU A 29 20.90 -14.37 -3.09
C GLU A 29 20.47 -12.92 -3.37
N VAL A 30 19.71 -12.33 -2.45
CA VAL A 30 19.27 -10.94 -2.52
C VAL A 30 20.07 -10.13 -1.51
N ILE A 31 20.72 -9.07 -1.98
CA ILE A 31 21.51 -8.15 -1.16
C ILE A 31 20.89 -6.77 -1.25
N VAL A 32 20.42 -6.24 -0.12
CA VAL A 32 19.89 -4.88 -0.02
C VAL A 32 20.96 -3.99 0.60
N LEU A 33 21.45 -3.04 -0.20
CA LEU A 33 22.42 -2.03 0.20
C LEU A 33 21.68 -0.70 0.45
N PRO A 34 21.38 -0.34 1.69
CA PRO A 34 20.82 0.97 1.98
C PRO A 34 21.89 2.04 1.70
N LEU A 35 21.71 2.79 0.61
CA LEU A 35 22.54 3.94 0.31
C LEU A 35 22.26 5.05 1.33
N ALA A 36 23.31 5.71 1.84
CA ALA A 36 23.22 6.77 2.84
C ALA A 36 22.25 7.90 2.43
N ASP A 37 22.16 8.16 1.12
CA ASP A 37 21.12 8.98 0.54
C ASP A 37 19.82 8.17 0.45
N LYS A 38 19.03 8.24 1.52
CA LYS A 38 17.57 8.10 1.37
C LYS A 38 17.17 9.12 0.32
N ARG A 39 17.04 8.71 -0.95
CA ARG A 39 16.37 9.52 -1.97
C ARG A 39 15.08 10.00 -1.31
N LYS A 40 14.92 11.32 -1.16
CA LYS A 40 13.75 11.92 -0.52
C LYS A 40 12.51 11.17 -1.02
N PRO A 41 11.59 10.75 -0.12
CA PRO A 41 10.39 10.07 -0.53
C PRO A 41 9.76 10.83 -1.70
N ARG A 42 9.41 10.07 -2.73
CA ARG A 42 8.97 10.53 -4.04
C ARG A 42 7.70 11.34 -3.88
N LYS A 43 7.83 12.69 -3.80
CA LYS A 43 6.80 13.67 -3.43
C LYS A 43 6.17 13.39 -2.06
N GLU A 44 6.10 14.41 -1.21
CA GLU A 44 5.06 14.44 -0.18
C GLU A 44 3.73 14.30 -0.93
N VAL A 45 3.11 13.13 -0.81
CA VAL A 45 1.72 13.00 -1.20
C VAL A 45 0.98 13.91 -0.24
N ASP A 46 0.44 15.00 -0.77
CA ASP A 46 -0.46 15.86 -0.02
C ASP A 46 -1.68 15.04 0.33
N VAL A 47 -1.63 14.43 1.52
CA VAL A 47 -2.66 13.56 2.07
C VAL A 47 -3.98 14.33 2.13
N GLU A 48 -3.93 15.64 2.36
CA GLU A 48 -5.11 16.49 2.41
C GLU A 48 -5.74 16.66 1.02
N ALA A 49 -4.93 16.88 -0.03
CA ALA A 49 -5.41 16.91 -1.40
C ALA A 49 -5.94 15.53 -1.87
N ALA A 50 -5.27 14.44 -1.48
CA ALA A 50 -5.72 13.09 -1.79
C ALA A 50 -7.06 12.77 -1.10
N LEU A 51 -7.23 13.12 0.17
CA LEU A 51 -8.49 12.96 0.89
C LEU A 51 -9.59 13.82 0.27
N LYS A 52 -9.32 15.08 -0.08
CA LYS A 52 -10.30 15.96 -0.76
C LYS A 52 -10.82 15.38 -2.09
N SER A 53 -10.04 14.52 -2.76
CA SER A 53 -10.44 13.86 -4.01
C SER A 53 -11.34 12.64 -3.84
N ILE A 54 -11.45 12.09 -2.63
CA ILE A 54 -12.28 10.91 -2.35
C ILE A 54 -13.74 11.35 -2.15
N THR A 55 -14.56 11.11 -3.16
CA THR A 55 -16.02 11.27 -3.04
C THR A 55 -16.58 10.23 -2.07
N GLY A 56 -17.25 10.68 -1.01
CA GLY A 56 -17.89 9.81 -0.02
C GLY A 56 -17.22 9.73 1.35
N ILE A 57 -16.19 10.56 1.61
CA ILE A 57 -15.64 10.74 2.96
C ILE A 57 -16.76 11.13 3.93
N ILE A 58 -16.87 10.37 5.03
CA ILE A 58 -17.70 10.74 6.18
C ILE A 58 -16.89 11.73 6.99
N ARG A 59 -17.46 12.90 7.24
CA ARG A 59 -16.90 13.81 8.24
C ARG A 59 -17.16 13.20 9.60
N ASP A 60 -16.13 13.14 10.42
CA ASP A 60 -16.31 12.69 11.79
C ASP A 60 -17.03 13.78 12.60
N GLU A 61 -18.29 13.50 12.93
CA GLU A 61 -19.17 14.27 13.79
C GLU A 61 -19.15 13.77 15.26
N GLY A 62 -18.21 12.88 15.60
CA GLY A 62 -18.07 12.34 16.97
C GLY A 62 -19.00 11.16 17.29
N MET A 63 -19.54 10.50 16.26
CA MET A 63 -20.41 9.33 16.40
C MET A 63 -19.61 8.02 16.33
N SER A 64 -20.20 6.91 16.80
CA SER A 64 -19.55 5.60 16.68
C SER A 64 -19.61 5.07 15.24
N LEU A 65 -18.74 4.12 14.90
CA LEU A 65 -18.73 3.48 13.58
C LEU A 65 -20.06 2.80 13.25
N ASP A 66 -20.74 2.24 14.25
CA ASP A 66 -22.04 1.59 14.07
C ASP A 66 -23.15 2.62 13.78
N ASP A 67 -23.07 3.81 14.38
CA ASP A 67 -24.03 4.90 14.13
C ASP A 67 -23.91 5.42 12.69
N TYR A 68 -22.69 5.65 12.19
CA TYR A 68 -22.47 6.04 10.79
C TYR A 68 -22.97 4.98 9.80
N ARG A 69 -22.87 3.70 10.18
CA ARG A 69 -23.34 2.59 9.35
C ARG A 69 -24.86 2.58 9.28
N ASN A 70 -25.54 2.78 10.40
CA ASN A 70 -26.99 2.81 10.48
C ASN A 70 -27.58 4.02 9.75
N GLU A 71 -27.02 5.22 9.95
CA GLU A 71 -27.46 6.44 9.25
C GLU A 71 -27.41 6.26 7.72
N ARG A 72 -26.34 5.63 7.21
CA ARG A 72 -26.22 5.34 5.78
C ARG A 72 -27.17 4.26 5.30
N LEU A 73 -27.33 3.19 6.07
CA LEU A 73 -28.30 2.15 5.74
C LEU A 73 -29.71 2.74 5.62
N GLU A 74 -30.10 3.63 6.52
CA GLU A 74 -31.39 4.35 6.44
C GLU A 74 -31.46 5.30 5.24
N LYS A 75 -30.41 6.09 5.01
CA LYS A 75 -30.35 7.09 3.93
C LYS A 75 -30.40 6.48 2.53
N TYR A 76 -29.86 5.26 2.36
CA TYR A 76 -29.86 4.53 1.09
C TYR A 76 -30.95 3.47 0.99
N ALA A 77 -31.65 3.12 2.08
CA ALA A 77 -32.78 2.19 2.04
C ALA A 77 -34.03 2.75 1.31
N GLY A 78 -34.10 4.08 1.13
CA GLY A 78 -35.20 4.76 0.43
C GLY A 78 -34.90 5.18 -1.02
N ILE A 79 -33.78 4.72 -1.60
CA ILE A 79 -33.44 4.99 -3.00
C ILE A 79 -33.78 3.73 -3.80
N ASP A 80 -34.95 3.73 -4.45
CA ASP A 80 -35.36 2.75 -5.48
C ASP A 80 -34.76 3.15 -6.85
#